data_AF-A0A8J7CCT8-F1
#
_entry.id   AF-A0A8J7CCT8-F1
#
_cell.length_a   1.000
_cell.length_b   1.000
_cell.length_c   1.000
_cell.angle_alpha   90.00
_cell.angle_beta   90.00
_cell.angle_gamma   90.00
#
_symmetry.space_group_name_H-M   'P 1'
#
loop_
_entity.id
_entity.type
_entity.pdbx_description
1 polymer ?
#
loop_
_entity_poly.entity_id
_entity_poly.type
_entity_poly.pdbx_seq_one_letter_code
_entity_poly.pdbx_strand_id
1 'polypeptide(L)' 'MSFINYAAREINVKIVFYGPGLCGKTTNLQYIFEKSAPQQK' A
#
# COMPACT_ATOMS: atom_id res chain seq x y z
N MET A 1 12.88 4.58 0.35
CA MET A 1 13.80 3.42 0.29
C MET A 1 13.04 2.20 0.74
N SER A 2 13.21 1.08 0.03
CA SER A 2 12.68 -0.21 0.44
C SER A 2 13.49 -0.77 1.61
N PHE A 3 12.82 -1.44 2.53
CA PHE A 3 13.45 -2.10 3.68
C PHE A 3 13.43 -3.61 3.47
N ILE A 4 14.61 -4.23 3.48
CA ILE A 4 14.75 -5.68 3.28
C ILE A 4 14.75 -6.36 4.64
N ASN A 5 13.67 -7.10 4.93
CA ASN A 5 13.58 -7.93 6.12
C ASN A 5 14.12 -9.33 5.78
N TYR A 6 15.38 -9.58 6.14
CA TYR A 6 16.04 -10.87 5.87
C TYR A 6 15.47 -12.04 6.70
N ALA A 7 14.91 -11.77 7.89
CA ALA A 7 14.33 -12.81 8.74
C ALA A 7 13.00 -13.32 8.16
N ALA A 8 12.15 -12.41 7.67
CA ALA A 8 10.90 -12.75 7.00
C ALA A 8 11.07 -13.07 5.50
N ARG A 9 12.25 -12.80 4.93
CA ARG A 9 12.53 -12.86 3.48
C ARG A 9 11.59 -11.97 2.65
N GLU A 10 11.26 -10.79 3.17
CA GLU A 10 10.34 -9.85 2.54
C GLU A 10 11.00 -8.51 2.25
N ILE A 11 10.60 -7.88 1.14
CA ILE A 11 11.03 -6.53 0.77
C ILE A 11 9.85 -5.58 0.98
N ASN A 12 9.97 -4.74 1.99
CA ASN A 12 8.97 -3.74 2.34
C ASN A 12 9.17 -2.50 1.47
N VAL A 13 8.14 -2.13 0.71
CA VAL A 13 8.17 -0.95 -0.17
C VAL A 13 7.15 0.06 0.32
N LYS A 14 7.55 1.33 0.39
CA LYS A 14 6.66 2.44 0.76
C LYS A 14 6.17 3.16 -0.50
N ILE A 15 4.87 3.08 -0.77
CA ILE A 15 4.19 3.82 -1.83
C ILE A 15 3.53 5.05 -1.18
N VAL A 16 3.75 6.23 -1.75
CA VAL A 16 3.19 7.48 -1.24
C VAL A 16 2.26 8.07 -2.29
N PHE A 17 0.97 8.17 -1.94
CA PHE A 17 -0.01 8.92 -2.73
C PHE A 17 0.11 10.40 -2.40
N TYR A 18 0.61 11.20 -3.34
CA TYR A 18 0.84 12.63 -3.17
C TYR A 18 -0.10 13.47 -4.06
N GLY A 19 -0.44 14.68 -3.63
CA GLY A 19 -1.29 15.62 -4.37
C GLY A 19 -2.05 16.60 -3.47
N PRO A 20 -2.73 17.60 -4.05
CA PRO A 20 -3.49 18.62 -3.33
C PRO A 20 -4.69 18.05 -2.55
N GLY A 21 -5.33 18.86 -1.71
CA GLY A 21 -6.57 18.46 -1.02
C GLY A 21 -7.65 17.97 -1.99
N LEU A 22 -8.46 16.99 -1.58
CA LEU A 22 -9.58 16.43 -2.36
C LEU A 22 -9.21 15.75 -3.70
N CYS A 23 -7.93 15.53 -4.00
CA CYS A 23 -7.50 14.86 -5.24
C CYS A 23 -7.67 13.32 -5.26
N GLY A 24 -8.49 12.76 -4.37
CA GLY A 24 -8.82 11.32 -4.38
C GLY A 24 -7.77 10.37 -3.78
N LYS A 25 -6.77 10.85 -3.03
CA LYS A 25 -5.76 9.98 -2.38
C LYS A 25 -6.39 8.89 -1.50
N THR A 26 -7.36 9.29 -0.68
CA THR A 26 -8.07 8.38 0.25
C THR A 26 -8.89 7.36 -0.53
N THR A 27 -9.61 7.78 -1.56
CA THR A 27 -10.43 6.91 -2.41
C THR A 27 -9.60 5.85 -3.13
N ASN A 28 -8.38 6.19 -3.55
CA ASN A 28 -7.48 5.25 -4.20
C ASN A 28 -7.05 4.12 -3.24
N LEU A 29 -6.67 4.46 -2.01
CA LEU A 29 -6.35 3.46 -0.98
C LEU A 29 -7.55 2.59 -0.61
N GLN A 30 -8.75 3.17 -0.52
CA GLN A 30 -9.99 2.41 -0.26
C GLN A 30 -10.28 1.41 -1.37
N TYR A 31 -10.18 1.83 -2.64
CA TYR A 31 -10.40 0.95 -3.78
C TYR A 31 -9.41 -0.21 -3.81
N ILE A 32 -8.12 0.07 -3.59
CA ILE A 32 -7.08 -0.97 -3.57
C ILE A 32 -7.37 -1.97 -2.43
N PHE A 33 -7.69 -1.48 -1.23
CA PHE A 33 -7.98 -2.33 -0.08
C PHE A 33 -9.19 -3.24 -0.30
N GLU A 34 -10.27 -2.71 -0.89
CA GLU A 34 -11.47 -3.48 -1.22
C GLU A 34 -11.22 -4.54 -2.32
N LYS A 35 -10.33 -4.24 -3.26
CA LYS A 35 -10.03 -5.13 -4.40
C LYS A 35 -8.90 -6.12 -4.13
N SER A 36 -8.08 -5.91 -3.10
CA SER A 36 -6.88 -6.72 -2.84
C SER A 36 -7.13 -8.05 -2.10
N ALA A 37 -8.35 -8.59 -2.06
CA ALA A 37 -8.62 -9.88 -1.38
C ALA A 37 -8.70 -11.05 -2.36
N PRO A 38 -7.70 -11.94 -2.32
CA PRO A 38 -7.96 -13.27 -1.77
C PRO A 38 -6.89 -13.66 -0.73
N GLN A 39 -7.33 -14.16 0.44
CA GLN A 39 -6.49 -14.85 1.43
C GLN A 39 -5.65 -13.99 2.42
N GLN A 40 -6.29 -13.36 3.40
CA GLN A 40 -5.69 -13.21 4.74
C GLN A 40 -6.77 -13.47 5.81
N LYS A 41 -6.95 -14.76 6.13
CA LYS A 41 -7.53 -15.26 7.38
C LYS A 41 -6.40 -15.96 8.13
#